data_AF-A0A3B9J841-F1
#
_entry.id   AF-A0A3B9J841-F1
#
_cell.length_a   1.000
_cell.length_b   1.000
_cell.length_c   1.000
_cell.angle_alpha   90.00
_cell.angle_beta   90.00
_cell.angle_gamma   90.00
#
_symmetry.space_group_name_H-M   'P 1'
#
loop_
_entity.id
_entity.type
_entity.pdbx_description
1 polymer ?
#
loop_
_entity_poly.entity_id
_entity_poly.type
_entity_poly.pdbx_seq_one_letter_code
_entity_poly.pdbx_strand_id
1 'polypeptide(L)'
;MLITNATLITWEHENRILADSAVLILDGKIADFGPSAELAARHPDAALFDARGQLLLPGNICAHTHFYGMYSRGLAIPGEPAVRFSQILDNLWWP
;
A
#
# COMPACT_ATOMS: atom_id res chain seq x y z
N MET A 1 13.77 -6.99 9.41
CA MET A 1 13.78 -5.52 9.53
C MET A 1 12.79 -5.12 10.60
N LEU A 2 13.15 -4.19 11.48
CA LEU A 2 12.26 -3.64 12.50
C LEU A 2 11.98 -2.17 12.17
N ILE A 3 10.75 -1.87 11.81
CA ILE A 3 10.28 -0.49 11.60
C ILE A 3 9.92 0.06 12.98
N THR A 4 10.54 1.15 13.44
CA THR A 4 10.32 1.74 14.77
C THR A 4 9.76 3.16 14.68
N ASN A 5 9.24 3.68 15.79
CA ASN A 5 8.77 5.06 15.92
C ASN A 5 7.72 5.40 14.85
N ALA A 6 6.80 4.48 14.61
CA ALA A 6 5.69 4.66 13.68
C ALA A 6 4.40 4.96 14.45
N THR A 7 3.47 5.66 13.80
CA THR A 7 2.06 5.62 14.17
C THR A 7 1.42 4.47 13.41
N LEU A 8 1.23 3.33 14.07
CA LEU A 8 0.71 2.11 13.45
C LEU A 8 -0.82 2.12 13.41
N ILE A 9 -1.38 1.97 12.21
CA ILE A 9 -2.81 1.78 11.97
C ILE A 9 -3.03 0.31 11.61
N THR A 10 -3.82 -0.41 12.39
CA THR A 10 -3.95 -1.87 12.26
C THR A 10 -5.05 -2.31 11.30
N TRP A 11 -6.10 -1.50 11.10
CA TRP A 11 -7.29 -1.84 10.30
C TRP A 11 -7.94 -3.19 10.67
N GLU A 12 -7.83 -3.59 11.94
CA GLU A 12 -8.57 -4.71 12.51
C GLU A 12 -10.05 -4.35 12.74
N HIS A 13 -10.86 -5.34 13.13
CA HIS A 13 -12.22 -5.07 13.60
C HIS A 13 -12.20 -4.60 15.06
N GLU A 14 -12.70 -3.38 15.19
CA GLU A 14 -12.13 -2.29 16.00
C GLU A 14 -10.71 -1.90 15.57
N ASN A 15 -10.64 -0.82 14.79
CA ASN A 15 -9.38 -0.28 14.32
C ASN A 15 -8.61 0.39 15.48
N ARG A 16 -7.32 0.05 15.60
CA ARG A 16 -6.41 0.66 16.58
C ARG A 16 -5.41 1.56 15.88
N ILE A 17 -5.19 2.75 16.45
CA ILE A 17 -4.15 3.70 16.06
C ILE A 17 -3.16 3.77 17.23
N LEU A 18 -1.97 3.24 17.04
CA LEU A 18 -0.97 3.06 18.08
C LEU A 18 0.21 4.00 17.81
N ALA A 19 0.42 4.98 18.68
CA ALA A 19 1.59 5.86 18.62
C ALA A 19 2.84 5.13 19.10
N ASP A 20 4.03 5.63 18.70
CA ASP A 20 5.34 5.09 19.07
C ASP A 20 5.41 3.55 19.02
N SER A 21 4.96 3.01 17.90
CA SER A 21 4.89 1.58 17.67
C SER A 21 5.92 1.12 16.65
N ALA A 22 6.23 -0.17 16.73
CA ALA A 22 7.14 -0.86 15.84
C ALA A 22 6.52 -2.13 15.29
N VAL A 23 7.00 -2.53 14.10
CA VAL A 23 6.61 -3.76 13.41
C VAL A 23 7.87 -4.51 12.98
N LEU A 24 7.99 -5.76 13.40
CA LEU A 24 9.04 -6.67 12.98
C LEU A 24 8.59 -7.41 11.71
N ILE A 25 9.41 -7.33 10.66
CA ILE A 25 9.23 -8.04 9.41
C ILE A 25 10.35 -9.07 9.26
N LEU A 26 9.97 -10.35 9.17
CA LEU A 26 10.84 -11.49 8.88
C LEU A 26 10.30 -12.23 7.67
N ASP A 27 11.16 -12.52 6.69
CA ASP A 27 10.81 -13.30 5.48
C ASP A 27 9.53 -12.82 4.76
N GLY A 28 9.36 -11.49 4.68
CA GLY A 28 8.21 -10.86 4.02
C GLY A 28 6.90 -10.92 4.82
N LYS A 29 6.92 -11.34 6.08
CA LYS A 29 5.75 -11.43 6.96
C LYS A 29 5.92 -10.56 8.21
N ILE A 30 4.80 -10.06 8.73
CA ILE A 30 4.76 -9.44 10.06
C ILE A 30 4.95 -10.55 11.09
N ALA A 31 6.06 -10.52 11.82
CA ALA A 31 6.38 -11.51 12.85
C ALA A 31 5.95 -11.05 14.25
N ASP A 32 5.94 -9.74 14.49
CA ASP A 32 5.58 -9.13 15.77
C ASP A 32 5.28 -7.62 15.60
N PHE A 33 4.57 -7.01 16.54
CA PHE A 33 4.37 -5.56 16.63
C PHE A 33 4.04 -5.12 18.07
N GLY A 34 4.32 -3.86 18.40
CA GLY A 34 4.08 -3.30 19.74
C GLY A 34 4.86 -2.00 19.96
N PRO A 35 5.04 -1.55 21.22
CA PRO A 35 5.79 -0.33 21.52
C PRO A 35 7.24 -0.39 21.00
N SER A 36 7.74 0.71 20.43
CA SER A 36 9.06 0.73 19.77
C SER A 36 10.19 0.29 20.69
N ALA A 37 10.22 0.82 21.92
CA ALA A 37 11.26 0.50 22.88
C ALA A 37 11.27 -0.99 23.27
N GLU A 38 10.10 -1.58 23.43
CA GLU A 38 9.96 -3.00 23.79
C GLU A 38 10.43 -3.90 22.65
N LEU A 39 10.03 -3.62 21.42
CA LEU A 39 10.45 -4.42 20.26
C LEU A 39 11.95 -4.28 19.97
N ALA A 40 12.51 -3.08 20.10
CA ALA A 40 13.94 -2.86 19.93
C ALA A 40 14.76 -3.63 20.98
N ALA A 41 14.28 -3.69 22.23
CA ALA A 41 14.92 -4.47 23.29
C ALA A 41 14.81 -5.99 23.07
N ARG A 42 13.68 -6.48 22.54
CA ARG A 42 13.47 -7.91 22.23
C ARG A 42 14.24 -8.37 20.99
N HIS A 43 14.54 -7.47 20.07
CA HIS A 43 15.21 -7.77 18.79
C HIS A 43 16.41 -6.84 18.53
N PRO A 44 17.45 -6.88 19.38
CA PRO A 44 18.58 -5.95 19.30
C PRO A 44 19.41 -6.09 18.01
N ASP A 45 19.40 -7.26 17.40
CA ASP A 45 20.16 -7.55 16.16
C ASP A 45 19.36 -7.25 14.88
N ALA A 46 18.09 -6.83 14.99
CA ALA A 46 17.27 -6.53 13.83
C ALA A 46 17.72 -5.24 13.15
N ALA A 47 17.84 -5.26 11.82
CA ALA A 47 18.08 -4.04 11.04
C ALA A 47 16.94 -3.03 11.27
N LEU A 48 17.27 -1.87 11.82
CA LEU A 48 16.33 -0.82 12.20
C LEU A 48 15.96 0.07 11.02
N PHE A 49 14.70 0.47 10.97
CA PHE A 49 14.20 1.53 10.11
C PHE A 49 13.37 2.49 10.97
N ASP A 50 13.88 3.71 11.19
CA ASP A 50 13.15 4.74 11.94
C ASP A 50 12.11 5.43 11.04
N ALA A 51 10.83 5.22 11.36
CA ALA A 51 9.70 5.82 10.66
C ALA A 51 9.48 7.30 11.04
N ARG A 52 10.20 7.85 12.04
CA ARG A 52 10.16 9.28 12.41
C ARG A 52 8.74 9.81 12.67
N GLY A 53 7.91 9.02 13.32
CA GLY A 53 6.51 9.33 13.63
C GLY A 53 5.54 9.19 12.45
N GLN A 54 5.99 8.75 11.27
CA GLN A 54 5.13 8.57 10.10
C GLN A 54 4.09 7.46 10.31
N LEU A 55 3.02 7.50 9.51
CA LEU A 55 2.00 6.46 9.52
C LEU A 55 2.57 5.16 8.92
N LEU A 56 2.35 4.05 9.61
CA LEU A 56 2.50 2.70 9.08
C LEU A 56 1.11 2.07 9.00
N LEU A 57 0.68 1.74 7.78
CA LEU A 57 -0.65 1.21 7.49
C LEU A 57 -0.55 0.06 6.50
N PRO A 58 -1.54 -0.85 6.46
CA PRO A 58 -1.64 -1.82 5.38
C PRO A 58 -1.65 -1.13 4.02
N GLY A 59 -0.96 -1.72 3.05
CA GLY A 59 -0.98 -1.21 1.68
C GLY A 59 -2.39 -1.24 1.10
N ASN A 60 -2.75 -0.22 0.32
CA ASN A 60 -4.04 -0.19 -0.37
C ASN A 60 -4.17 -1.38 -1.34
N ILE A 61 -5.32 -2.04 -1.34
CA ILE A 61 -5.62 -3.14 -2.25
C ILE A 61 -6.39 -2.60 -3.47
N CYS A 62 -5.78 -2.71 -4.65
CA CYS A 62 -6.48 -2.46 -5.91
C CYS A 62 -7.27 -3.71 -6.29
N ALA A 63 -8.57 -3.75 -5.97
CA ALA A 63 -9.42 -4.91 -6.22
C ALA A 63 -9.70 -5.16 -7.72
N HIS A 64 -9.61 -4.13 -8.55
CA HIS A 64 -9.87 -4.23 -9.98
C HIS A 64 -9.16 -3.09 -10.73
N THR A 65 -8.36 -3.43 -11.74
CA THR A 65 -7.75 -2.48 -12.68
C THR A 65 -7.36 -3.18 -13.98
N HIS A 66 -7.23 -2.41 -15.05
CA HIS A 66 -6.68 -2.84 -16.34
C HIS A 66 -5.34 -2.14 -16.56
N PHE A 67 -4.23 -2.78 -16.20
CA PHE A 67 -2.90 -2.16 -16.22
C PHE A 67 -2.46 -1.64 -17.60
N TYR A 68 -2.81 -2.33 -18.68
CA TYR A 68 -2.52 -1.87 -20.05
C TYR A 68 -3.20 -0.53 -20.37
N GLY A 69 -4.28 -0.20 -19.65
CA GLY A 69 -4.95 1.10 -19.68
C GLY A 69 -4.03 2.28 -19.38
N MET A 70 -2.90 2.05 -18.70
CA MET A 70 -1.92 3.09 -18.43
C MET A 70 -1.34 3.70 -19.71
N TYR A 71 -1.16 2.90 -20.77
CA TYR A 71 -0.58 3.37 -22.03
C TYR A 71 -1.53 4.24 -22.87
N SER A 72 -2.84 4.20 -22.61
CA SER A 72 -3.81 5.03 -23.34
C SER A 72 -4.08 6.37 -22.66
N ARG A 73 -3.51 6.62 -21.47
CA ARG A 73 -3.68 7.90 -20.76
C ARG A 73 -3.10 9.04 -21.59
N GLY A 74 -3.95 10.00 -21.96
CA GLY A 74 -3.55 11.15 -22.77
C GLY A 74 -3.46 10.88 -24.28
N LEU A 75 -3.82 9.67 -24.74
CA LEU A 75 -3.90 9.37 -26.16
C LEU A 75 -5.10 10.09 -26.79
N ALA A 76 -4.88 10.79 -27.90
CA ALA A 76 -5.96 11.32 -28.72
C ALA A 76 -6.51 10.19 -29.60
N ILE A 77 -7.78 9.82 -29.39
CA ILE A 77 -8.47 8.83 -30.20
C ILE A 77 -9.20 9.59 -31.33
N PRO A 78 -8.85 9.37 -32.61
CA PRO A 78 -9.49 10.07 -33.71
C PRO A 78 -10.95 9.64 -33.87
N GLY A 79 -11.79 10.55 -34.38
CA GLY A 79 -13.21 10.32 -34.64
C GLY A 79 -14.14 10.96 -33.60
N GLU A 80 -15.42 10.61 -33.68
CA GLU A 80 -16.43 11.13 -32.76
C GLU A 80 -16.26 10.56 -31.34
N PRO A 81 -16.50 11.35 -30.29
CA PRO A 81 -16.44 10.85 -28.92
C PRO A 81 -17.38 9.67 -28.70
N ALA A 82 -16.85 8.60 -28.10
CA ALA A 82 -17.65 7.43 -27.72
C ALA A 82 -18.74 7.83 -26.71
N VAL A 83 -20.00 7.44 -26.98
CA VAL A 83 -21.16 7.72 -26.11
C VAL A 83 -21.50 6.56 -25.18
N ARG A 84 -20.79 5.44 -25.30
CA ARG A 84 -20.99 4.23 -24.48
C ARG A 84 -19.70 3.42 -24.36
N PHE A 85 -19.64 2.60 -23.31
CA PHE A 85 -18.45 1.78 -23.02
C PHE A 85 -18.04 0.86 -24.17
N SER A 86 -18.99 0.18 -24.82
CA SER A 86 -18.66 -0.73 -25.94
C SER A 86 -17.93 0.00 -27.08
N GLN A 87 -18.30 1.25 -27.38
CA GLN A 87 -17.61 2.05 -28.40
C GLN A 87 -16.18 2.42 -27.98
N ILE A 88 -15.90 2.56 -26.67
CA ILE A 88 -14.52 2.72 -26.21
C ILE A 88 -13.73 1.44 -26.47
N LEU A 89 -14.35 0.27 -26.26
CA LEU A 89 -13.70 -1.01 -26.53
C LEU A 89 -13.41 -1.17 -28.03
N ASP A 90 -14.39 -0.90 -28.89
CA ASP A 90 -14.24 -1.00 -30.35
C ASP A 90 -13.21 0.02 -30.89
N ASN A 91 -13.29 1.29 -30.45
CA ASN A 91 -12.48 2.37 -31.03
C ASN A 91 -11.03 2.41 -30.52
N LEU A 92 -10.75 1.84 -29.35
CA LEU A 92 -9.43 1.93 -28.69
C LEU A 92 -8.80 0.56 -28.45
N TRP A 93 -9.57 -0.44 -28.04
CA TRP A 93 -9.03 -1.65 -27.42
C TRP A 93 -9.06 -2.89 -28.31
N TRP A 94 -10.00 -3.02 -29.24
CA TRP A 94 -10.22 -4.23 -30.04
C TRP A 94 -10.25 -3.98 -31.57
N PRO A 95 -9.33 -3.20 -32.15
CA PRO A 95 -9.37 -2.92 -33.58
C PRO A 95 -9.32 -4.19 -34.46
#